data_AF-A0A268P3K0-F1
#
_entry.id   AF-A0A268P3K0-F1
#
_cell.length_a   1.000
_cell.length_b   1.000
_cell.length_c   1.000
_cell.angle_alpha   90.00
_cell.angle_beta   90.00
_cell.angle_gamma   90.00
#
_symmetry.space_group_name_H-M   'P 1'
#
loop_
_entity.id
_entity.type
_entity.pdbx_description
1 polymer ?
#
loop_
_entity_poly.entity_id
_entity_poly.type
_entity_poly.pdbx_seq_one_letter_code
_entity_poly.pdbx_strand_id
1 'polypeptide(L)'
;MAVLQKKKKTRLAILNAAVALFHQKGFHSTTVQEITNHARVAKGTFFNHFPTKESILHALAEERLLLLANSQSIGAGSQPLLTNIRASLLYLLEDYDIHPTLTVLIWKHAAEHEDSLLTHWKQLLEETKEEWVAGAIDHSLLAHIINSHVAYGLHAFRHEPTCIGLVEKIMTLVETSFGTISKRRRPFSMKKLVVLGAGYGGMRLLQRLLPNDLPKDWEIILVDQLPYHCLKTEYYALAAGTASDHHLRVSFPEDERLRIKYATVTAIHLHDSTIDLDNGESIPFDKLVIGLGCTDNFHGVPGADQYTYSIQTMGATRRTYEALNNVRPEGVVSIVGGGLSGVELASELRESRPDLTIRLFDRGDYILSMFPKKLSTYVQNWFVEHGVDVSNNSNITKVEPGAIYNHDERIATDAVIWTAGVQPVDVVRALDVEKDRSGRIVLTPQHFIPDHPDVFVVGDCASLPHAPSAQLAESQAEQIVTILKHQWKGEALPETLPRIKLKGVLGSLGKKHGFGMMGERPLTGRVPRILKSGVLWMYKYHSG
;
A
#
# COMPACT_ATOMS: atom_id res chain seq x y z
N MET A 1 25.85 15.42 -59.39
CA MET A 1 24.87 14.31 -59.32
C MET A 1 25.46 12.96 -59.78
N ALA A 2 25.86 12.79 -61.05
CA ALA A 2 26.34 11.50 -61.59
C ALA A 2 27.60 10.92 -60.89
N VAL A 3 28.57 11.77 -60.48
CA VAL A 3 29.78 11.34 -59.78
C VAL A 3 29.50 10.80 -58.37
N LEU A 4 28.56 11.42 -57.64
CA LEU A 4 28.14 10.96 -56.32
C LEU A 4 27.40 9.62 -56.39
N GLN A 5 26.54 9.43 -57.38
CA GLN A 5 25.83 8.16 -57.61
C GLN A 5 26.81 7.04 -57.97
N LYS A 6 27.82 7.31 -58.81
CA LYS A 6 28.88 6.35 -59.14
C LYS A 6 29.69 5.95 -57.90
N LYS A 7 30.07 6.93 -57.05
CA LYS A 7 30.80 6.69 -55.80
C LYS A 7 30.00 5.80 -54.83
N LYS A 8 28.69 6.05 -54.66
CA LYS A 8 27.81 5.20 -53.83
C LYS A 8 27.68 3.78 -54.38
N LYS A 9 27.47 3.63 -55.69
CA LYS A 9 27.35 2.31 -56.35
C LYS A 9 28.62 1.46 -56.18
N THR A 10 29.80 2.07 -56.32
CA THR A 10 31.08 1.38 -56.11
C THR A 10 31.27 0.96 -54.65
N ARG A 11 30.94 1.83 -53.69
CA ARG A 11 31.00 1.48 -52.25
C ARG A 11 30.13 0.26 -51.93
N LEU A 12 28.88 0.26 -52.41
CA LEU A 12 27.94 -0.84 -52.20
C LEU A 12 28.42 -2.15 -52.85
N ALA A 13 28.99 -2.08 -54.06
CA ALA A 13 29.54 -3.26 -54.74
C ALA A 13 30.69 -3.90 -53.94
N ILE A 14 31.56 -3.09 -53.34
CA ILE A 14 32.64 -3.57 -52.47
C ILE A 14 32.08 -4.19 -51.20
N LEU A 15 31.10 -3.55 -50.55
CA LEU A 15 30.46 -4.02 -49.32
C LEU A 15 29.79 -5.39 -49.53
N ASN A 16 28.97 -5.52 -50.59
CA ASN A 16 28.28 -6.76 -50.93
C ASN A 16 29.26 -7.90 -51.26
N ALA A 17 30.32 -7.60 -52.02
CA ALA A 17 31.36 -8.57 -52.31
C ALA A 17 32.10 -9.04 -51.06
N ALA A 18 32.37 -8.12 -50.12
CA ALA A 18 33.01 -8.45 -48.85
C ALA A 18 32.13 -9.35 -47.99
N VAL A 19 30.85 -9.01 -47.80
CA VAL A 19 29.88 -9.82 -47.04
C VAL A 19 29.77 -11.23 -47.63
N ALA A 20 29.63 -11.36 -48.95
CA ALA A 20 29.55 -12.65 -49.63
C ALA A 20 30.80 -13.52 -49.36
N LEU A 21 31.99 -12.93 -49.44
CA LEU A 21 33.25 -13.64 -49.17
C LEU A 21 33.42 -13.97 -47.68
N PHE A 22 33.00 -13.07 -46.78
CA PHE A 22 33.03 -13.30 -45.34
C PHE A 22 32.15 -14.47 -44.94
N HIS A 23 30.97 -14.62 -45.55
CA HIS A 23 30.11 -15.80 -45.35
C HIS A 23 30.75 -17.08 -45.88
N GLN A 24 31.43 -17.01 -47.02
CA GLN A 24 31.99 -18.20 -47.67
C GLN A 24 33.20 -18.79 -46.93
N LYS A 25 34.12 -17.95 -46.45
CA LYS A 25 35.42 -18.41 -45.92
C LYS A 25 35.89 -17.70 -44.65
N GLY A 26 35.07 -16.82 -44.09
CA GLY A 26 35.39 -16.05 -42.89
C GLY A 26 36.14 -14.75 -43.17
N PHE A 27 36.00 -13.79 -42.24
CA PHE A 27 36.63 -12.48 -42.33
C PHE A 27 38.16 -12.55 -42.38
N HIS A 28 38.79 -13.33 -41.48
CA HIS A 28 40.25 -13.38 -41.37
C HIS A 28 40.90 -13.99 -42.63
N SER A 29 40.28 -15.01 -43.23
CA SER A 29 40.76 -15.70 -44.44
C SER A 29 40.48 -14.93 -45.74
N THR A 30 39.71 -13.83 -45.68
CA THR A 30 39.38 -12.99 -46.83
C THR A 30 40.39 -11.87 -46.99
N THR A 31 41.02 -11.77 -48.17
CA THR A 31 41.97 -10.70 -48.50
C THR A 31 41.28 -9.56 -49.23
N VAL A 32 41.82 -8.35 -49.11
CA VAL A 32 41.35 -7.16 -49.87
C VAL A 32 41.38 -7.43 -51.38
N GLN A 33 42.36 -8.19 -51.86
CA GLN A 33 42.47 -8.52 -53.29
C GLN A 33 41.26 -9.32 -53.78
N GLU A 34 40.81 -10.31 -53.02
CA GLU A 34 39.66 -11.15 -53.40
C GLU A 34 38.36 -10.35 -53.38
N ILE A 35 38.18 -9.46 -52.40
CA ILE A 35 37.05 -8.53 -52.34
C ILE A 35 37.02 -7.67 -53.61
N THR A 36 38.18 -7.10 -54.01
CA THR A 36 38.26 -6.24 -55.19
C THR A 36 38.03 -7.00 -56.49
N ASN A 37 38.52 -8.24 -56.59
CA ASN A 37 38.27 -9.11 -57.74
C ASN A 37 36.78 -9.45 -57.86
N HIS A 38 36.14 -9.79 -56.74
CA HIS A 38 34.72 -10.13 -56.69
C HIS A 38 33.83 -8.92 -57.00
N ALA A 39 34.19 -7.73 -56.48
CA ALA A 39 33.51 -6.46 -56.76
C ALA A 39 33.82 -5.89 -58.17
N ARG A 40 34.76 -6.49 -58.91
CA ARG A 40 35.25 -6.02 -60.22
C ARG A 40 35.77 -4.57 -60.20
N VAL A 41 36.58 -4.24 -59.18
CA VAL A 41 37.22 -2.92 -59.01
C VAL A 41 38.73 -3.06 -58.83
N ALA A 42 39.47 -1.99 -59.11
CA ALA A 42 40.91 -1.97 -58.85
C ALA A 42 41.21 -1.94 -57.34
N LYS A 43 42.33 -2.52 -56.92
CA LYS A 43 42.75 -2.54 -55.50
C LYS A 43 42.85 -1.15 -54.88
N GLY A 44 43.37 -0.16 -55.62
CA GLY A 44 43.42 1.22 -55.16
C GLY A 44 42.03 1.85 -54.95
N THR A 45 41.02 1.40 -55.68
CA THR A 45 39.63 1.86 -55.50
C THR A 45 39.06 1.43 -54.17
N PHE A 46 39.46 0.27 -53.62
CA PHE A 46 39.05 -0.16 -52.28
C PHE A 46 39.44 0.87 -51.22
N PHE A 47 40.71 1.26 -51.19
CA PHE A 47 41.25 2.18 -50.18
C PHE A 47 40.67 3.59 -50.27
N ASN A 48 40.13 3.99 -51.42
CA ASN A 48 39.39 5.25 -51.55
C ASN A 48 38.03 5.24 -50.82
N HIS A 49 37.50 4.06 -50.50
CA HIS A 49 36.23 3.87 -49.80
C HIS A 49 36.38 3.28 -48.40
N PHE A 50 37.39 2.45 -48.20
CA PHE A 50 37.62 1.66 -47.00
C PHE A 50 39.13 1.66 -46.70
N PRO A 51 39.60 2.47 -45.74
CA PRO A 51 41.03 2.56 -45.41
C PRO A 51 41.65 1.21 -45.02
N THR A 52 40.86 0.32 -44.43
CA THR A 52 41.26 -1.02 -43.98
C THR A 52 40.17 -2.06 -44.28
N LYS A 53 40.46 -3.35 -44.14
CA LYS A 53 39.43 -4.40 -44.25
C LYS A 53 38.42 -4.31 -43.10
N GLU A 54 38.90 -3.94 -41.92
CA GLU A 54 38.13 -3.70 -40.70
C GLU A 54 37.12 -2.58 -40.89
N SER A 55 37.44 -1.54 -41.69
CA SER A 55 36.49 -0.46 -41.99
C SER A 55 35.23 -0.91 -42.75
N ILE A 56 35.20 -2.14 -43.26
CA ILE A 56 33.97 -2.76 -43.78
C ILE A 56 33.04 -3.16 -42.64
N LEU A 57 33.57 -3.71 -41.54
CA LEU A 57 32.77 -4.06 -40.35
C LEU A 57 32.09 -2.82 -39.79
N HIS A 58 32.83 -1.71 -39.72
CA HIS A 58 32.29 -0.40 -39.35
C HIS A 58 31.12 0.02 -40.24
N ALA A 59 31.32 -0.02 -41.57
CA ALA A 59 30.26 0.38 -42.49
C ALA A 59 28.99 -0.48 -42.37
N LEU A 60 29.13 -1.76 -42.05
CA LEU A 60 28.00 -2.67 -41.83
C LEU A 60 27.26 -2.34 -40.52
N ALA A 61 27.99 -2.07 -39.44
CA ALA A 61 27.39 -1.66 -38.17
C ALA A 61 26.68 -0.30 -38.29
N GLU A 62 27.33 0.69 -38.92
CA GLU A 62 26.80 2.04 -39.12
C GLU A 62 25.51 2.04 -39.94
N GLU A 63 25.46 1.30 -41.05
CA GLU A 63 24.26 1.17 -41.89
C GLU A 63 23.07 0.61 -41.09
N ARG A 64 23.33 -0.37 -40.23
CA ARG A 64 22.30 -1.01 -39.41
C ARG A 64 21.80 -0.11 -38.27
N LEU A 65 22.70 0.61 -37.60
CA LEU A 65 22.33 1.60 -36.58
C LEU A 65 21.48 2.72 -37.17
N LEU A 66 21.82 3.20 -38.37
CA LEU A 66 21.03 4.18 -39.11
C LEU A 66 19.60 3.70 -39.38
N LEU A 67 19.44 2.43 -39.79
CA LEU A 67 18.11 1.83 -40.00
C LEU A 67 17.33 1.70 -38.69
N LEU A 68 17.99 1.27 -37.61
CA LEU A 68 17.37 1.18 -36.29
C LEU A 68 16.86 2.55 -35.82
N ALA A 69 17.70 3.59 -35.88
CA ALA A 69 17.34 4.96 -35.49
C ALA A 69 16.12 5.48 -36.26
N ASN A 70 16.05 5.20 -37.57
CA ASN A 70 14.89 5.57 -38.39
C ASN A 70 13.61 4.82 -37.96
N SER A 71 13.72 3.55 -37.56
CA SER A 71 12.57 2.74 -37.11
C SER A 71 12.05 3.16 -35.73
N GLN A 72 12.92 3.59 -34.82
CA GLN A 72 12.55 3.97 -33.44
C GLN A 72 11.90 5.35 -33.33
N SER A 73 12.06 6.21 -34.34
CA SER A 73 11.34 7.50 -34.44
C SER A 73 9.80 7.36 -34.48
N ILE A 74 9.29 6.13 -34.63
CA ILE A 74 7.88 5.77 -34.65
C ILE A 74 7.56 4.88 -33.42
N GLY A 75 7.55 5.44 -32.20
CA GLY A 75 6.88 4.82 -31.03
C GLY A 75 7.73 4.40 -29.82
N ALA A 76 9.05 4.63 -29.79
CA ALA A 76 9.94 4.11 -28.72
C ALA A 76 9.73 4.75 -27.31
N GLY A 77 9.20 5.97 -27.21
CA GLY A 77 9.11 6.73 -25.95
C GLY A 77 8.05 6.27 -24.94
N SER A 78 7.44 5.10 -25.13
CA SER A 78 6.38 4.57 -24.25
C SER A 78 6.73 3.24 -23.56
N GLN A 79 7.79 2.56 -23.98
CA GLN A 79 8.21 1.26 -23.46
C GLN A 79 9.29 1.42 -22.37
N PRO A 80 9.40 0.48 -21.41
CA PRO A 80 10.50 0.46 -20.43
C PRO A 80 11.88 0.40 -21.09
N LEU A 81 12.89 1.01 -20.45
CA LEU A 81 14.27 1.11 -20.97
C LEU A 81 14.87 -0.26 -21.28
N LEU A 82 14.72 -1.24 -20.38
CA LEU A 82 15.24 -2.59 -20.58
C LEU A 82 14.58 -3.29 -21.78
N THR A 83 13.30 -2.99 -22.06
CA THR A 83 12.60 -3.49 -23.25
C THR A 83 13.20 -2.88 -24.52
N ASN A 84 13.49 -1.58 -24.52
CA ASN A 84 14.11 -0.89 -25.66
C ASN A 84 15.55 -1.36 -25.93
N ILE A 85 16.33 -1.63 -24.87
CA ILE A 85 17.68 -2.21 -25.01
C ILE A 85 17.57 -3.62 -25.60
N ARG A 86 16.70 -4.49 -25.06
CA ARG A 86 16.48 -5.85 -25.58
C ARG A 86 16.07 -5.83 -27.05
N ALA A 87 15.09 -4.99 -27.41
CA ALA A 87 14.61 -4.85 -28.78
C ALA A 87 15.72 -4.36 -29.73
N SER A 88 16.54 -3.40 -29.28
CA SER A 88 17.71 -2.94 -30.05
C SER A 88 18.69 -4.09 -30.27
N LEU A 89 19.04 -4.85 -29.24
CA LEU A 89 19.97 -5.98 -29.36
C LEU A 89 19.46 -7.06 -30.33
N LEU A 90 18.17 -7.41 -30.25
CA LEU A 90 17.56 -8.36 -31.18
C LEU A 90 17.63 -7.87 -32.63
N TYR A 91 17.36 -6.59 -32.86
CA TYR A 91 17.45 -6.00 -34.20
C TYR A 91 18.89 -5.92 -34.72
N LEU A 92 19.83 -5.50 -33.88
CA LEU A 92 21.24 -5.40 -34.26
C LEU A 92 21.83 -6.80 -34.56
N LEU A 93 21.42 -7.82 -33.81
CA LEU A 93 21.93 -9.19 -33.91
C LEU A 93 21.07 -10.12 -34.79
N GLU A 94 20.11 -9.62 -35.57
CA GLU A 94 19.16 -10.46 -36.32
C GLU A 94 19.83 -11.49 -37.26
N ASP A 95 21.01 -11.18 -37.79
CA ASP A 95 21.76 -12.09 -38.68
C ASP A 95 22.54 -13.17 -37.91
N TYR A 96 22.51 -13.17 -36.58
CA TYR A 96 23.28 -14.10 -35.75
C TYR A 96 22.91 -15.56 -36.02
N ASP A 97 21.62 -15.87 -36.19
CA ASP A 97 21.16 -17.24 -36.42
C ASP A 97 21.61 -17.79 -37.80
N ILE A 98 21.96 -16.91 -38.73
CA ILE A 98 22.42 -17.25 -40.08
C ILE A 98 23.95 -17.26 -40.14
N HIS A 99 24.59 -16.24 -39.57
CA HIS A 99 26.03 -15.97 -39.67
C HIS A 99 26.65 -15.57 -38.32
N PRO A 100 26.66 -16.45 -37.30
CA PRO A 100 26.99 -16.08 -35.92
C PRO A 100 28.41 -15.52 -35.78
N THR A 101 29.38 -16.11 -36.48
CA THR A 101 30.77 -15.65 -36.43
C THR A 101 30.96 -14.25 -37.01
N LEU A 102 30.26 -13.92 -38.11
CA LEU A 102 30.40 -12.60 -38.73
C LEU A 102 29.63 -11.55 -37.93
N THR A 103 28.42 -11.86 -37.48
CA THR A 103 27.59 -10.95 -36.67
C THR A 103 28.31 -10.58 -35.37
N VAL A 104 28.89 -11.55 -34.66
CA VAL A 104 29.69 -11.28 -33.46
C VAL A 104 30.89 -10.41 -33.78
N LEU A 105 31.57 -10.65 -34.90
CA LEU A 105 32.74 -9.88 -35.27
C LEU A 105 32.40 -8.40 -35.57
N ILE A 106 31.29 -8.16 -36.31
CA ILE A 106 30.81 -6.80 -36.61
C ILE A 106 30.52 -6.04 -35.32
N TRP A 107 29.67 -6.61 -34.45
CA TRP A 107 29.22 -5.91 -33.26
C TRP A 107 30.27 -5.82 -32.15
N LYS A 108 31.20 -6.78 -32.10
CA LYS A 108 32.36 -6.68 -31.22
C LYS A 108 33.26 -5.54 -31.68
N HIS A 109 33.51 -5.42 -32.99
CA HIS A 109 34.30 -4.31 -33.52
C HIS A 109 33.64 -2.96 -33.19
N ALA A 110 32.34 -2.84 -33.44
CA ALA A 110 31.56 -1.64 -33.13
C ALA A 110 31.59 -1.29 -31.63
N ALA A 111 31.43 -2.28 -30.75
CA ALA A 111 31.44 -2.02 -29.31
C ALA A 111 32.82 -1.62 -28.75
N GLU A 112 33.91 -2.08 -29.37
CA GLU A 112 35.28 -1.86 -28.86
C GLU A 112 35.98 -0.64 -29.49
N HIS A 113 35.64 -0.27 -30.72
CA HIS A 113 36.43 0.70 -31.50
C HIS A 113 35.61 1.86 -32.07
N GLU A 114 34.28 1.88 -31.88
CA GLU A 114 33.40 2.88 -32.48
C GLU A 114 32.51 3.57 -31.46
N ASP A 115 32.27 4.86 -31.69
CA ASP A 115 31.35 5.65 -30.86
C ASP A 115 29.88 5.44 -31.26
N SER A 116 29.61 4.92 -32.45
CA SER A 116 28.26 4.82 -33.05
C SER A 116 27.28 4.01 -32.17
N LEU A 117 27.70 2.83 -31.72
CA LEU A 117 26.90 1.97 -30.84
C LEU A 117 26.71 2.60 -29.46
N LEU A 118 27.76 3.25 -28.94
CA LEU A 118 27.69 3.98 -27.67
C LEU A 118 26.72 5.16 -27.76
N THR A 119 26.72 5.89 -28.88
CA THR A 119 25.78 6.99 -29.15
C THR A 119 24.35 6.49 -29.19
N HIS A 120 24.08 5.34 -29.80
CA HIS A 120 22.75 4.71 -29.78
C HIS A 120 22.28 4.43 -28.34
N TRP A 121 23.14 3.88 -27.48
CA TRP A 121 22.79 3.65 -26.07
C TRP A 121 22.52 4.95 -25.32
N LYS A 122 23.30 6.01 -25.58
CA LYS A 122 23.07 7.34 -24.99
C LYS A 122 21.71 7.89 -25.39
N GLN A 123 21.35 7.80 -26.68
CA GLN A 123 20.06 8.28 -27.15
C GLN A 123 18.87 7.56 -26.49
N LEU A 124 18.93 6.23 -26.35
CA LEU A 124 17.89 5.48 -25.61
C LEU A 124 17.75 5.91 -24.15
N LEU A 125 18.86 6.29 -23.50
CA LEU A 125 18.87 6.77 -22.13
C LEU A 125 18.32 8.21 -21.99
N GLU A 126 18.51 9.04 -23.02
CA GLU A 126 17.96 10.40 -23.07
C GLU A 126 16.44 10.39 -23.32
N GLU A 127 15.93 9.39 -24.06
CA GLU A 127 14.52 9.27 -24.42
C GLU A 127 13.66 8.57 -23.35
N THR A 128 14.25 7.91 -22.35
CA THR A 128 13.48 7.23 -21.30
C THR A 128 12.84 8.18 -20.29
N LYS A 129 11.65 7.82 -19.80
CA LYS A 129 10.92 8.55 -18.76
C LYS A 129 11.14 7.97 -17.36
N GLU A 130 12.01 6.97 -17.22
CA GLU A 130 12.27 6.36 -15.91
C GLU A 130 13.06 7.31 -14.99
N GLU A 131 12.48 7.65 -13.83
CA GLU A 131 13.00 8.67 -12.91
C GLU A 131 14.45 8.42 -12.45
N TRP A 132 14.84 7.16 -12.25
CA TRP A 132 16.20 6.81 -11.81
C TRP A 132 17.28 7.05 -12.89
N VAL A 133 16.86 7.21 -14.15
CA VAL A 133 17.71 7.53 -15.30
C VAL A 133 17.64 9.02 -15.62
N ALA A 134 16.43 9.61 -15.58
CA ALA A 134 16.21 11.03 -15.83
C ALA A 134 16.91 11.94 -14.80
N GLY A 135 17.02 11.48 -13.54
CA GLY A 135 17.76 12.15 -12.48
C GLY A 135 19.25 11.79 -12.39
N ALA A 136 19.75 10.91 -13.26
CA ALA A 136 21.15 10.49 -13.22
C ALA A 136 22.07 11.56 -13.79
N ILE A 137 23.07 11.98 -13.01
CA ILE A 137 24.06 13.02 -13.38
C ILE A 137 24.89 12.65 -14.63
N ASP A 138 24.89 11.39 -15.06
CA ASP A 138 25.76 10.92 -16.15
C ASP A 138 25.15 9.77 -16.97
N HIS A 139 24.42 10.11 -18.05
CA HIS A 139 23.96 9.15 -19.07
C HIS A 139 25.13 8.48 -19.80
N SER A 140 26.30 9.13 -19.86
CA SER A 140 27.48 8.55 -20.51
C SER A 140 27.96 7.32 -19.76
N LEU A 141 27.98 7.35 -18.43
CA LEU A 141 28.35 6.18 -17.63
C LEU A 141 27.41 4.99 -17.88
N LEU A 142 26.09 5.22 -17.91
CA LEU A 142 25.11 4.16 -18.15
C LEU A 142 25.26 3.56 -19.56
N ALA A 143 25.49 4.41 -20.57
CA ALA A 143 25.77 3.95 -21.93
C ALA A 143 27.06 3.10 -22.00
N HIS A 144 28.12 3.49 -21.29
CA HIS A 144 29.35 2.71 -21.20
C HIS A 144 29.13 1.35 -20.51
N ILE A 145 28.26 1.26 -19.52
CA ILE A 145 27.90 -0.01 -18.86
C ILE A 145 27.19 -0.94 -19.84
N ILE A 146 26.19 -0.43 -20.58
CA ILE A 146 25.51 -1.22 -21.62
C ILE A 146 26.53 -1.68 -22.65
N ASN A 147 27.34 -0.76 -23.20
CA ASN A 147 28.33 -1.06 -24.22
C ASN A 147 29.36 -2.11 -23.76
N SER A 148 29.83 -2.00 -22.51
CA SER A 148 30.78 -2.96 -21.92
C SER A 148 30.17 -4.35 -21.77
N HIS A 149 28.90 -4.46 -21.35
CA HIS A 149 28.20 -5.75 -21.25
C HIS A 149 27.93 -6.37 -22.61
N VAL A 150 27.61 -5.56 -23.61
CA VAL A 150 27.47 -6.01 -25.00
C VAL A 150 28.80 -6.54 -25.52
N ALA A 151 29.89 -5.78 -25.39
CA ALA A 151 31.23 -6.21 -25.81
C ALA A 151 31.65 -7.51 -25.09
N TYR A 152 31.46 -7.57 -23.77
CA TYR A 152 31.77 -8.75 -22.97
C TYR A 152 30.92 -9.96 -23.38
N GLY A 153 29.61 -9.79 -23.52
CA GLY A 153 28.71 -10.90 -23.85
C GLY A 153 28.92 -11.42 -25.27
N LEU A 154 29.20 -10.54 -26.24
CA LEU A 154 29.64 -10.95 -27.59
C LEU A 154 30.95 -11.74 -27.57
N HIS A 155 31.79 -11.56 -26.55
CA HIS A 155 32.99 -12.37 -26.38
C HIS A 155 32.70 -13.69 -25.63
N ALA A 156 32.06 -13.61 -24.46
CA ALA A 156 31.86 -14.71 -23.52
C ALA A 156 30.82 -15.72 -24.01
N PHE A 157 29.75 -15.25 -24.65
CA PHE A 157 28.59 -16.05 -25.05
C PHE A 157 28.50 -16.24 -26.57
N ARG A 158 29.59 -16.00 -27.31
CA ARG A 158 29.63 -16.10 -28.79
C ARG A 158 29.18 -17.44 -29.38
N HIS A 159 29.14 -18.50 -28.56
CA HIS A 159 28.78 -19.88 -28.93
C HIS A 159 27.34 -20.25 -28.54
N GLU A 160 26.53 -19.31 -28.08
CA GLU A 160 25.11 -19.55 -27.85
C GLU A 160 24.43 -20.02 -29.15
N PRO A 161 23.49 -20.98 -29.09
CA PRO A 161 22.94 -21.60 -30.30
C PRO A 161 21.96 -20.69 -31.05
N THR A 162 21.46 -19.62 -30.41
CA THR A 162 20.46 -18.73 -30.98
C THR A 162 20.72 -17.28 -30.60
N CYS A 163 20.25 -16.35 -31.44
CA CYS A 163 20.28 -14.91 -31.19
C CYS A 163 19.56 -14.57 -29.88
N ILE A 164 18.39 -15.20 -29.66
CA ILE A 164 17.60 -15.00 -28.43
C ILE A 164 18.41 -15.43 -27.21
N GLY A 165 19.07 -16.60 -27.25
CA GLY A 165 19.92 -17.09 -26.17
C GLY A 165 21.07 -16.14 -25.86
N LEU A 166 21.76 -15.63 -26.89
CA LEU A 166 22.83 -14.65 -26.74
C LEU A 166 22.33 -13.34 -26.11
N VAL A 167 21.20 -12.81 -26.60
CA VAL A 167 20.60 -11.57 -26.08
C VAL A 167 20.19 -11.74 -24.61
N GLU A 168 19.57 -12.86 -24.24
CA GLU A 168 19.17 -13.09 -22.83
C GLU A 168 20.37 -13.13 -21.88
N LYS A 169 21.50 -13.72 -22.30
CA LYS A 169 22.74 -13.71 -21.50
C LYS A 169 23.30 -12.29 -21.33
N ILE A 170 23.32 -11.50 -22.40
CA ILE A 170 23.74 -10.08 -22.35
C ILE A 170 22.80 -9.27 -21.46
N MET A 171 21.49 -9.44 -21.63
CA MET A 171 20.46 -8.73 -20.86
C MET A 171 20.56 -9.05 -19.38
N THR A 172 20.85 -10.31 -19.01
CA THR A 172 21.06 -10.67 -17.59
C THR A 172 22.15 -9.81 -16.94
N LEU A 173 23.25 -9.52 -17.64
CA LEU A 173 24.34 -8.68 -17.12
C LEU A 173 23.92 -7.20 -16.98
N VAL A 174 23.20 -6.69 -17.98
CA VAL A 174 22.66 -5.33 -17.99
C VAL A 174 21.64 -5.15 -16.87
N GLU A 175 20.67 -6.07 -16.76
CA GLU A 175 19.62 -6.09 -15.74
C GLU A 175 20.20 -6.19 -14.34
N THR A 176 21.22 -7.03 -14.11
CA THR A 176 21.91 -7.13 -12.81
C THR A 176 22.57 -5.80 -12.43
N SER A 177 23.27 -5.17 -13.38
CA SER A 177 23.97 -3.91 -13.15
C SER A 177 22.99 -2.77 -12.92
N PHE A 178 21.95 -2.66 -13.75
CA PHE A 178 20.92 -1.64 -13.64
C PHE A 178 20.04 -1.85 -12.41
N GLY A 179 19.75 -3.08 -12.00
CA GLY A 179 19.07 -3.38 -10.74
C GLY A 179 19.88 -2.91 -9.53
N THR A 180 21.21 -3.11 -9.54
CA THR A 180 22.10 -2.62 -8.47
C THR A 180 22.22 -1.11 -8.47
N ILE A 181 22.35 -0.50 -9.65
CA ILE A 181 22.49 0.94 -9.82
C ILE A 181 21.18 1.64 -9.47
N SER A 182 20.04 1.16 -9.96
CA SER A 182 18.70 1.66 -9.61
C SER A 182 18.48 1.59 -8.09
N LYS A 183 18.84 0.49 -7.42
CA LYS A 183 18.78 0.41 -5.94
C LYS A 183 19.68 1.44 -5.23
N ARG A 184 20.85 1.78 -5.79
CA ARG A 184 21.81 2.74 -5.21
C ARG A 184 21.59 4.20 -5.63
N ARG A 185 20.96 4.42 -6.80
CA ARG A 185 20.74 5.72 -7.48
C ARG A 185 19.26 6.06 -7.63
N ARG A 186 18.35 5.34 -6.95
CA ARG A 186 17.11 6.00 -6.54
C ARG A 186 17.54 7.38 -6.03
N PRO A 187 16.90 8.47 -6.46
CA PRO A 187 17.04 9.74 -5.76
C PRO A 187 16.86 9.47 -4.25
N PHE A 188 17.11 10.44 -3.38
CA PHE A 188 16.42 10.40 -2.08
C PHE A 188 14.90 10.50 -2.34
N SER A 189 14.29 9.45 -2.92
CA SER A 189 12.87 9.20 -2.88
C SER A 189 12.63 8.85 -1.44
N MET A 190 11.91 9.73 -0.75
CA MET A 190 11.52 9.52 0.62
C MET A 190 10.97 8.10 0.76
N LYS A 191 11.54 7.32 1.67
CA LYS A 191 11.01 6.01 2.03
C LYS A 191 9.61 6.20 2.61
N LYS A 192 8.71 5.27 2.32
CA LYS A 192 7.29 5.42 2.60
C LYS A 192 6.90 4.56 3.79
N LEU A 193 6.53 5.22 4.88
CA LEU A 193 5.71 4.61 5.92
C LEU A 193 4.24 4.86 5.59
N VAL A 194 3.54 3.84 5.11
CA VAL A 194 2.11 3.95 4.83
C VAL A 194 1.31 3.58 6.07
N VAL A 195 0.44 4.48 6.53
CA VAL A 195 -0.46 4.27 7.67
C VAL A 195 -1.88 4.20 7.15
N LEU A 196 -2.52 3.05 7.33
CA LEU A 196 -3.90 2.81 6.92
C LEU A 196 -4.85 3.04 8.08
N GLY A 197 -5.65 4.10 7.99
CA GLY A 197 -6.61 4.50 9.01
C GLY A 197 -6.05 5.50 10.01
N ALA A 198 -6.72 6.64 10.11
CA ALA A 198 -6.45 7.71 11.05
C ALA A 198 -7.24 7.54 12.37
N GLY A 199 -7.41 6.30 12.83
CA GLY A 199 -7.98 5.99 14.14
C GLY A 199 -7.03 6.31 15.29
N TYR A 200 -7.38 5.88 16.51
CA TYR A 200 -6.57 6.14 17.72
C TYR A 200 -5.10 5.69 17.59
N GLY A 201 -4.86 4.51 17.00
CA GLY A 201 -3.51 4.00 16.77
C GLY A 201 -2.73 4.81 15.72
N GLY A 202 -3.37 5.08 14.58
CA GLY A 202 -2.79 5.89 13.50
C GLY A 202 -2.42 7.30 13.96
N MET A 203 -3.34 8.00 14.63
CA MET A 203 -3.07 9.34 15.17
C MET A 203 -1.94 9.33 16.20
N ARG A 204 -1.91 8.34 17.09
CA ARG A 204 -0.84 8.22 18.09
C ARG A 204 0.53 8.00 17.43
N LEU A 205 0.61 7.23 16.34
CA LEU A 205 1.83 7.09 15.55
C LEU A 205 2.27 8.44 14.96
N LEU A 206 1.38 9.16 14.30
CA LEU A 206 1.69 10.46 13.71
C LEU A 206 2.22 11.46 14.75
N GLN A 207 1.54 11.57 15.89
CA GLN A 207 1.92 12.47 16.98
C GLN A 207 3.30 12.16 17.57
N ARG A 208 3.73 10.91 17.53
CA ARG A 208 5.04 10.49 18.06
C ARG A 208 6.15 10.61 17.02
N LEU A 209 5.85 10.20 15.78
CA LEU A 209 6.83 10.14 14.72
C LEU A 209 7.14 11.52 14.14
N LEU A 210 6.13 12.31 13.77
CA LEU A 210 6.34 13.57 13.05
C LEU A 210 7.22 14.56 13.81
N PRO A 211 7.02 14.86 15.11
CA PRO A 211 7.78 15.93 15.76
C PRO A 211 9.29 15.69 15.81
N ASN A 212 9.74 14.47 16.10
CA ASN A 212 11.15 14.20 16.40
C ASN A 212 11.69 12.83 15.97
N ASP A 213 10.84 11.84 15.73
CA ASP A 213 11.27 10.44 15.62
C ASP A 213 11.27 9.90 14.18
N LEU A 214 10.61 10.58 13.23
CA LEU A 214 10.62 10.24 11.81
C LEU A 214 11.96 10.66 11.17
N PRO A 215 12.75 9.74 10.58
CA PRO A 215 14.01 10.09 9.96
C PRO A 215 13.83 11.01 8.74
N LYS A 216 14.88 11.75 8.39
CA LYS A 216 14.83 12.76 7.31
C LYS A 216 14.58 12.16 5.91
N ASP A 217 14.93 10.90 5.69
CA ASP A 217 14.73 10.17 4.45
C ASP A 217 13.38 9.44 4.39
N TRP A 218 12.45 9.70 5.32
CA TRP A 218 11.13 9.08 5.37
C TRP A 218 10.00 10.10 5.27
N GLU A 219 8.96 9.72 4.51
CA GLU A 219 7.65 10.36 4.52
C GLU A 219 6.59 9.40 5.07
N ILE A 220 5.51 9.97 5.59
CA ILE A 220 4.32 9.22 5.99
C ILE A 220 3.21 9.47 4.97
N ILE A 221 2.64 8.40 4.44
CA ILE A 221 1.39 8.47 3.66
C ILE A 221 0.27 7.95 4.55
N LEU A 222 -0.60 8.84 5.00
CA LEU A 222 -1.82 8.48 5.71
C LEU A 222 -2.94 8.25 4.71
N VAL A 223 -3.51 7.06 4.68
CA VAL A 223 -4.71 6.74 3.91
C VAL A 223 -5.90 6.68 4.85
N ASP A 224 -6.89 7.56 4.65
CA ASP A 224 -8.13 7.57 5.43
C ASP A 224 -9.31 7.99 4.56
N GLN A 225 -10.53 7.62 4.94
CA GLN A 225 -11.75 8.00 4.21
C GLN A 225 -12.20 9.44 4.50
N LEU A 226 -11.76 10.02 5.63
CA LEU A 226 -12.21 11.31 6.13
C LEU A 226 -11.04 12.29 6.27
N PRO A 227 -11.30 13.61 6.14
CA PRO A 227 -10.26 14.64 6.30
C PRO A 227 -9.96 15.00 7.76
N TYR A 228 -10.29 14.12 8.70
CA TYR A 228 -10.10 14.33 10.14
C TYR A 228 -10.19 13.02 10.91
N HIS A 229 -9.53 12.98 12.07
CA HIS A 229 -9.71 11.93 13.04
C HIS A 229 -11.07 12.07 13.72
N CYS A 230 -11.71 10.94 14.01
CA CYS A 230 -13.00 10.90 14.66
C CYS A 230 -12.90 10.25 16.04
N LEU A 231 -13.46 10.91 17.05
CA LEU A 231 -13.61 10.38 18.40
C LEU A 231 -14.67 9.27 18.42
N LYS A 232 -14.30 8.07 17.96
CA LYS A 232 -15.21 6.92 17.90
C LYS A 232 -15.81 6.57 19.27
N THR A 233 -15.10 6.88 20.35
CA THR A 233 -15.62 6.73 21.72
C THR A 233 -16.80 7.63 22.04
N GLU A 234 -17.20 8.55 21.16
CA GLU A 234 -18.35 9.46 21.35
C GLU A 234 -19.43 9.27 20.27
N TYR A 235 -19.30 8.29 19.36
CA TYR A 235 -20.29 8.06 18.31
C TYR A 235 -21.69 7.77 18.86
N TYR A 236 -21.81 7.16 20.04
CA TYR A 236 -23.11 6.97 20.69
C TYR A 236 -23.81 8.31 20.98
N ALA A 237 -23.06 9.36 21.35
CA ALA A 237 -23.61 10.68 21.66
C ALA A 237 -24.05 11.42 20.40
N LEU A 238 -23.30 11.26 19.31
CA LEU A 238 -23.73 11.75 17.99
C LEU A 238 -24.99 11.02 17.53
N ALA A 239 -25.03 9.68 17.59
CA ALA A 239 -26.20 8.89 17.21
C ALA A 239 -27.44 9.29 18.03
N ALA A 240 -27.30 9.50 19.34
CA ALA A 240 -28.36 9.97 20.20
C ALA A 240 -28.74 11.45 19.99
N GLY A 241 -27.93 12.23 19.29
CA GLY A 241 -28.15 13.67 19.07
C GLY A 241 -27.79 14.57 20.26
N THR A 242 -27.03 14.06 21.22
CA THR A 242 -26.54 14.84 22.37
C THR A 242 -25.18 15.49 22.14
N ALA A 243 -24.47 15.09 21.09
CA ALA A 243 -23.27 15.75 20.59
C ALA A 243 -23.41 16.08 19.09
N SER A 244 -22.82 17.20 18.66
CA SER A 244 -22.77 17.55 17.24
C SER A 244 -21.65 16.81 16.54
N ASP A 245 -21.82 16.56 15.24
CA ASP A 245 -20.80 15.91 14.42
C ASP A 245 -19.42 16.61 14.51
N HIS A 246 -19.42 17.94 14.40
CA HIS A 246 -18.20 18.75 14.51
C HIS A 246 -17.51 18.59 15.87
N HIS A 247 -18.25 18.29 16.94
CA HIS A 247 -17.67 18.06 18.26
C HIS A 247 -16.75 16.82 18.29
N LEU A 248 -16.97 15.84 17.41
CA LEU A 248 -16.23 14.58 17.39
C LEU A 248 -15.02 14.59 16.46
N ARG A 249 -14.75 15.71 15.77
CA ARG A 249 -13.66 15.83 14.81
C ARG A 249 -12.40 16.36 15.48
N VAL A 250 -11.26 15.82 15.08
CA VAL A 250 -9.92 16.30 15.41
C VAL A 250 -9.11 16.42 14.13
N SER A 251 -8.50 17.57 13.89
CA SER A 251 -7.69 17.80 12.69
C SER A 251 -6.47 16.88 12.67
N PHE A 252 -6.06 16.47 11.48
CA PHE A 252 -4.75 15.82 11.32
C PHE A 252 -3.62 16.82 11.61
N PRO A 253 -2.44 16.34 12.06
CA PRO A 253 -1.27 17.21 12.24
C PRO A 253 -0.80 17.78 10.90
N GLU A 254 -0.20 18.96 10.93
CA GLU A 254 0.46 19.57 9.78
C GLU A 254 1.97 19.27 9.84
N ASP A 255 2.51 18.61 8.82
CA ASP A 255 3.95 18.35 8.66
C ASP A 255 4.27 18.22 7.16
N GLU A 256 5.41 18.77 6.73
CA GLU A 256 5.83 18.73 5.32
C GLU A 256 6.11 17.31 4.80
N ARG A 257 6.36 16.34 5.69
CA ARG A 257 6.60 14.91 5.41
C ARG A 257 5.34 14.05 5.57
N LEU A 258 4.20 14.66 5.91
CA LEU A 258 2.91 13.97 5.91
C LEU A 258 2.20 14.21 4.58
N ARG A 259 1.77 13.13 3.95
CA ARG A 259 0.89 13.13 2.77
C ARG A 259 -0.40 12.42 3.15
N ILE A 260 -1.53 13.06 2.89
CA ILE A 260 -2.84 12.49 3.19
C ILE A 260 -3.50 12.08 1.88
N LYS A 261 -4.00 10.84 1.84
CA LYS A 261 -4.72 10.26 0.71
C LYS A 261 -6.13 9.91 1.17
N TYR A 262 -7.11 10.58 0.57
CA TYR A 262 -8.53 10.35 0.86
C TYR A 262 -9.06 9.24 -0.04
N ALA A 263 -9.09 8.02 0.46
CA ALA A 263 -9.51 6.84 -0.31
C ALA A 263 -9.90 5.68 0.62
N THR A 264 -10.64 4.72 0.07
CA THR A 264 -10.89 3.44 0.74
C THR A 264 -9.87 2.41 0.29
N VAL A 265 -9.23 1.73 1.25
CA VAL A 265 -8.37 0.59 0.94
C VAL A 265 -9.23 -0.59 0.49
N THR A 266 -8.87 -1.21 -0.63
CA THR A 266 -9.61 -2.36 -1.20
C THR A 266 -8.81 -3.66 -1.12
N ALA A 267 -7.48 -3.60 -1.24
CA ALA A 267 -6.60 -4.74 -1.08
C ALA A 267 -5.24 -4.33 -0.50
N ILE A 268 -4.57 -5.28 0.17
CA ILE A 268 -3.21 -5.13 0.70
C ILE A 268 -2.39 -6.32 0.21
N HIS A 269 -1.35 -6.04 -0.57
CA HIS A 269 -0.48 -7.07 -1.16
C HIS A 269 0.85 -7.12 -0.42
N LEU A 270 0.99 -8.06 0.50
CA LEU A 270 2.17 -8.15 1.37
C LEU A 270 3.45 -8.56 0.63
N HIS A 271 3.33 -9.37 -0.44
CA HIS A 271 4.48 -9.82 -1.24
C HIS A 271 5.02 -8.71 -2.14
N ASP A 272 4.13 -7.94 -2.76
CA ASP A 272 4.49 -6.88 -3.71
C ASP A 272 4.74 -5.53 -3.03
N SER A 273 4.48 -5.45 -1.72
CA SER A 273 4.55 -4.25 -0.89
C SER A 273 3.72 -3.09 -1.46
N THR A 274 2.48 -3.39 -1.87
CA THR A 274 1.54 -2.42 -2.44
C THR A 274 0.16 -2.47 -1.77
N ILE A 275 -0.58 -1.36 -1.86
CA ILE A 275 -1.94 -1.20 -1.33
C ILE A 275 -2.82 -0.63 -2.43
N ASP A 276 -3.92 -1.29 -2.72
CA ASP A 276 -4.87 -0.85 -3.74
C ASP A 276 -6.01 -0.04 -3.12
N LEU A 277 -6.38 1.04 -3.80
CA LEU A 277 -7.43 1.96 -3.39
C LEU A 277 -8.66 1.87 -4.30
N ASP A 278 -9.80 2.29 -3.79
CA ASP A 278 -11.09 2.32 -4.51
C ASP A 278 -11.10 3.24 -5.74
N ASN A 279 -10.19 4.19 -5.81
CA ASN A 279 -10.01 5.08 -6.96
C ASN A 279 -9.10 4.50 -8.07
N GLY A 280 -8.62 3.26 -7.92
CA GLY A 280 -7.73 2.58 -8.87
C GLY A 280 -6.24 2.92 -8.71
N GLU A 281 -5.86 3.77 -7.76
CA GLU A 281 -4.47 4.02 -7.39
C GLU A 281 -3.90 2.83 -6.60
N SER A 282 -2.62 2.50 -6.81
CA SER A 282 -1.87 1.55 -5.98
C SER A 282 -0.67 2.26 -5.35
N ILE A 283 -0.54 2.16 -4.03
CA ILE A 283 0.48 2.84 -3.24
C ILE A 283 1.55 1.83 -2.80
N PRO A 284 2.83 1.98 -3.22
CA PRO A 284 3.92 1.17 -2.69
C PRO A 284 4.32 1.63 -1.28
N PHE A 285 4.80 0.71 -0.46
CA PHE A 285 5.29 0.99 0.89
C PHE A 285 6.65 0.35 1.17
N ASP A 286 7.48 1.02 1.97
CA ASP A 286 8.68 0.41 2.57
C ASP A 286 8.35 -0.14 3.96
N LYS A 287 7.41 0.51 4.67
CA LYS A 287 6.80 0.02 5.91
C LYS A 287 5.31 0.31 5.91
N LEU A 288 4.54 -0.57 6.53
CA LEU A 288 3.09 -0.48 6.58
C LEU A 288 2.60 -0.56 8.03
N VAL A 289 1.63 0.28 8.38
CA VAL A 289 0.82 0.10 9.58
C VAL A 289 -0.65 -0.04 9.22
N ILE A 290 -1.25 -1.18 9.57
CA ILE A 290 -2.66 -1.49 9.35
C ILE A 290 -3.45 -1.11 10.60
N GLY A 291 -4.20 -0.01 10.54
CA GLY A 291 -5.04 0.54 11.60
C GLY A 291 -6.49 0.78 11.16
N LEU A 292 -7.03 -0.08 10.30
CA LEU A 292 -8.34 0.07 9.65
C LEU A 292 -9.54 -0.15 10.59
N GLY A 293 -9.31 -0.54 11.84
CA GLY A 293 -10.34 -0.67 12.86
C GLY A 293 -11.26 -1.88 12.66
N CYS A 294 -12.55 -1.69 12.96
CA CYS A 294 -13.55 -2.74 12.99
C CYS A 294 -14.89 -2.32 12.39
N THR A 295 -15.68 -3.32 12.02
CA THR A 295 -17.08 -3.26 11.64
C THR A 295 -17.93 -4.10 12.60
N ASP A 296 -19.25 -4.04 12.48
CA ASP A 296 -20.16 -4.85 13.29
C ASP A 296 -20.01 -6.34 12.99
N ASN A 297 -20.16 -7.15 14.03
CA ASN A 297 -20.31 -8.59 13.90
C ASN A 297 -21.78 -8.96 14.15
N PHE A 298 -22.47 -9.37 13.10
CA PHE A 298 -23.89 -9.75 13.15
C PHE A 298 -24.13 -11.20 13.60
N HIS A 299 -23.07 -11.99 13.84
CA HIS A 299 -23.15 -13.39 14.30
C HIS A 299 -24.03 -14.30 13.42
N GLY A 300 -24.15 -13.97 12.13
CA GLY A 300 -25.00 -14.71 11.18
C GLY A 300 -26.50 -14.52 11.38
N VAL A 301 -26.95 -13.54 12.18
CA VAL A 301 -28.37 -13.23 12.37
C VAL A 301 -28.96 -12.71 11.05
N PRO A 302 -29.92 -13.42 10.43
CA PRO A 302 -30.47 -13.02 9.15
C PRO A 302 -31.12 -11.65 9.20
N GLY A 303 -30.79 -10.82 8.21
CA GLY A 303 -31.32 -9.46 8.05
C GLY A 303 -30.69 -8.40 8.95
N ALA A 304 -29.82 -8.77 9.90
CA ALA A 304 -29.21 -7.80 10.81
C ALA A 304 -28.28 -6.81 10.07
N ASP A 305 -27.57 -7.27 9.05
CA ASP A 305 -26.71 -6.44 8.18
C ASP A 305 -27.49 -5.45 7.31
N GLN A 306 -28.76 -5.75 7.00
CA GLN A 306 -29.60 -4.96 6.11
C GLN A 306 -30.55 -4.00 6.86
N TYR A 307 -31.08 -4.46 8.00
CA TYR A 307 -32.20 -3.80 8.70
C TYR A 307 -31.81 -3.21 10.05
N THR A 308 -30.52 -3.09 10.34
CA THR A 308 -30.02 -2.40 11.54
C THR A 308 -29.13 -1.21 11.19
N TYR A 309 -29.05 -0.30 12.14
CA TYR A 309 -28.17 0.85 12.12
C TYR A 309 -26.90 0.56 12.91
N SER A 310 -25.80 1.20 12.49
CA SER A 310 -24.45 1.00 13.02
C SER A 310 -23.87 2.31 13.55
N ILE A 311 -22.99 2.19 14.53
CA ILE A 311 -22.18 3.30 15.05
C ILE A 311 -20.68 3.02 14.95
N GLN A 312 -20.23 2.24 13.95
CA GLN A 312 -18.81 1.89 13.81
C GLN A 312 -18.00 2.92 13.01
N THR A 313 -18.65 3.66 12.10
CA THR A 313 -18.03 4.70 11.26
C THR A 313 -18.80 6.01 11.37
N MET A 314 -18.16 7.15 11.13
CA MET A 314 -18.83 8.46 11.17
C MET A 314 -20.03 8.51 10.22
N GLY A 315 -19.88 7.96 9.00
CA GLY A 315 -20.98 7.90 8.01
C GLY A 315 -22.16 7.05 8.49
N ALA A 316 -21.90 5.89 9.10
CA ALA A 316 -22.95 5.07 9.70
C ALA A 316 -23.63 5.78 10.86
N THR A 317 -22.86 6.39 11.76
CA THR A 317 -23.36 7.14 12.91
C THR A 317 -24.25 8.32 12.50
N ARG A 318 -23.94 9.02 11.40
CA ARG A 318 -24.82 10.07 10.83
C ARG A 318 -26.18 9.52 10.39
N ARG A 319 -26.19 8.39 9.69
CA ARG A 319 -27.45 7.71 9.30
C ARG A 319 -28.23 7.25 10.52
N THR A 320 -27.55 6.74 11.53
CA THR A 320 -28.16 6.34 12.80
C THR A 320 -28.77 7.55 13.52
N TYR A 321 -28.05 8.69 13.57
CA TYR A 321 -28.58 9.95 14.10
C TYR A 321 -29.86 10.38 13.37
N GLU A 322 -29.84 10.40 12.04
CA GLU A 322 -31.01 10.77 11.23
C GLU A 322 -32.20 9.83 11.49
N ALA A 323 -31.96 8.51 11.46
CA ALA A 323 -32.99 7.51 11.72
C ALA A 323 -33.62 7.67 13.11
N LEU A 324 -32.79 7.79 14.15
CA LEU A 324 -33.26 7.94 15.53
C LEU A 324 -34.04 9.23 15.76
N ASN A 325 -33.62 10.34 15.15
CA ASN A 325 -34.33 11.62 15.30
C ASN A 325 -35.65 11.65 14.51
N ASN A 326 -35.75 10.88 13.42
CA ASN A 326 -36.97 10.77 12.63
C ASN A 326 -37.97 9.71 13.14
N VAL A 327 -37.63 8.91 14.16
CA VAL A 327 -38.61 8.05 14.83
C VAL A 327 -39.71 8.92 15.42
N ARG A 328 -40.96 8.59 15.10
CA ARG A 328 -42.15 9.31 15.59
C ARG A 328 -42.23 9.28 17.13
N PRO A 329 -42.90 10.26 17.75
CA PRO A 329 -43.19 10.21 19.18
C PRO A 329 -43.83 8.89 19.60
N GLU A 330 -43.47 8.38 20.78
CA GLU A 330 -43.90 7.08 21.32
C GLU A 330 -43.44 5.86 20.50
N GLY A 331 -42.62 6.05 19.47
CA GLY A 331 -42.02 4.99 18.68
C GLY A 331 -41.07 4.10 19.50
N VAL A 332 -40.81 2.90 18.98
CA VAL A 332 -40.00 1.87 19.62
C VAL A 332 -38.62 1.81 18.98
N VAL A 333 -37.57 1.94 19.80
CA VAL A 333 -36.18 1.77 19.39
C VAL A 333 -35.60 0.57 20.10
N SER A 334 -35.05 -0.36 19.33
CA SER A 334 -34.41 -1.58 19.85
C SER A 334 -32.90 -1.50 19.69
N ILE A 335 -32.16 -1.63 20.78
CA ILE A 335 -30.69 -1.66 20.79
C ILE A 335 -30.26 -3.08 21.13
N VAL A 336 -29.50 -3.72 20.24
CA VAL A 336 -29.05 -5.10 20.41
C VAL A 336 -27.60 -5.11 20.89
N GLY A 337 -27.38 -5.59 22.11
CA GLY A 337 -26.09 -5.73 22.79
C GLY A 337 -25.93 -4.74 23.95
N GLY A 338 -26.02 -5.23 25.18
CA GLY A 338 -25.84 -4.46 26.42
C GLY A 338 -24.39 -4.27 26.84
N GLY A 339 -23.46 -4.17 25.88
CA GLY A 339 -22.08 -3.75 26.13
C GLY A 339 -21.97 -2.25 26.38
N LEU A 340 -20.74 -1.73 26.50
CA LEU A 340 -20.47 -0.30 26.73
C LEU A 340 -21.22 0.59 25.74
N SER A 341 -21.03 0.35 24.44
CA SER A 341 -21.63 1.17 23.39
C SER A 341 -23.17 1.16 23.41
N GLY A 342 -23.80 0.00 23.63
CA GLY A 342 -25.26 -0.10 23.69
C GLY A 342 -25.84 0.58 24.93
N VAL A 343 -25.18 0.42 26.08
CA VAL A 343 -25.57 1.12 27.33
C VAL A 343 -25.46 2.63 27.16
N GLU A 344 -24.34 3.12 26.63
CA GLU A 344 -24.12 4.56 26.48
C GLU A 344 -25.11 5.16 25.47
N LEU A 345 -25.33 4.48 24.34
CA LEU A 345 -26.32 4.89 23.35
C LEU A 345 -27.73 4.93 23.94
N ALA A 346 -28.16 3.87 24.64
CA ALA A 346 -29.47 3.82 25.27
C ALA A 346 -29.66 4.96 26.28
N SER A 347 -28.63 5.24 27.08
CA SER A 347 -28.67 6.29 28.11
C SER A 347 -28.75 7.70 27.51
N GLU A 348 -27.94 8.00 26.48
CA GLU A 348 -27.96 9.30 25.81
C GLU A 348 -29.24 9.49 24.99
N LEU A 349 -29.73 8.44 24.33
CA LEU A 349 -30.98 8.50 23.57
C LEU A 349 -32.18 8.74 24.50
N ARG A 350 -32.20 8.13 25.69
CA ARG A 350 -33.22 8.39 26.70
C ARG A 350 -33.23 9.87 27.12
N GLU A 351 -32.07 10.51 27.21
CA GLU A 351 -32.00 11.94 27.55
C GLU A 351 -32.44 12.86 26.40
N SER A 352 -32.10 12.55 25.16
CA SER A 352 -32.48 13.39 24.00
C SER A 352 -33.90 13.17 23.53
N ARG A 353 -34.43 11.95 23.70
CA ARG A 353 -35.74 11.49 23.23
C ARG A 353 -36.52 10.81 24.36
N PRO A 354 -36.95 11.58 25.39
CA PRO A 354 -37.72 11.04 26.51
C PRO A 354 -39.08 10.45 26.07
N ASP A 355 -39.56 10.82 24.89
CA ASP A 355 -40.82 10.40 24.29
C ASP A 355 -40.78 8.98 23.67
N LEU A 356 -39.61 8.38 23.47
CA LEU A 356 -39.48 7.06 22.83
C LEU A 356 -39.61 5.88 23.81
N THR A 357 -40.06 4.74 23.31
CA THR A 357 -39.90 3.45 24.00
C THR A 357 -38.56 2.83 23.62
N ILE A 358 -37.62 2.74 24.56
CA ILE A 358 -36.27 2.21 24.30
C ILE A 358 -36.16 0.82 24.92
N ARG A 359 -35.77 -0.16 24.10
CA ARG A 359 -35.53 -1.55 24.51
C ARG A 359 -34.06 -1.91 24.30
N LEU A 360 -33.40 -2.43 25.33
CA LEU A 360 -32.01 -2.88 25.29
C LEU A 360 -31.96 -4.40 25.48
N PHE A 361 -31.53 -5.11 24.46
CA PHE A 361 -31.43 -6.58 24.47
C PHE A 361 -29.99 -7.01 24.75
N ASP A 362 -29.79 -7.88 25.72
CA ASP A 362 -28.49 -8.50 25.98
C ASP A 362 -28.62 -10.01 26.16
N ARG A 363 -27.67 -10.77 25.63
CA ARG A 363 -27.66 -12.22 25.70
C ARG A 363 -27.23 -12.78 27.06
N GLY A 364 -26.53 -11.98 27.85
CA GLY A 364 -26.07 -12.39 29.17
C GLY A 364 -27.13 -12.22 30.25
N ASP A 365 -26.83 -12.78 31.42
CA ASP A 365 -27.66 -12.61 32.62
C ASP A 365 -27.76 -11.15 33.09
N TYR A 366 -26.76 -10.34 32.72
CA TYR A 366 -26.66 -8.92 33.01
C TYR A 366 -26.00 -8.18 31.85
N ILE A 367 -26.44 -6.96 31.59
CA ILE A 367 -25.69 -6.00 30.76
C ILE A 367 -24.31 -5.74 31.35
N LEU A 368 -23.37 -5.28 30.52
CA LEU A 368 -21.99 -5.03 30.89
C LEU A 368 -21.34 -6.26 31.55
N SER A 369 -21.57 -7.45 30.99
CA SER A 369 -21.14 -8.74 31.57
C SER A 369 -19.64 -8.88 31.82
N MET A 370 -18.80 -8.04 31.20
CA MET A 370 -17.36 -7.96 31.47
C MET A 370 -17.01 -7.16 32.74
N PHE A 371 -17.99 -6.55 33.40
CA PHE A 371 -17.82 -5.74 34.60
C PHE A 371 -18.32 -6.50 35.84
N PRO A 372 -17.87 -6.11 37.05
CA PRO A 372 -18.41 -6.69 38.27
C PRO A 372 -19.92 -6.53 38.35
N LYS A 373 -20.64 -7.59 38.76
CA LYS A 373 -22.11 -7.63 38.88
C LYS A 373 -22.71 -6.41 39.59
N LYS A 374 -22.04 -5.90 40.63
CA LYS A 374 -22.47 -4.68 41.35
C LYS A 374 -22.60 -3.47 40.43
N LEU A 375 -21.68 -3.31 39.48
CA LEU A 375 -21.71 -2.23 38.50
C LEU A 375 -22.85 -2.44 37.50
N SER A 376 -23.00 -3.66 36.99
CA SER A 376 -24.12 -4.01 36.10
C SER A 376 -25.48 -3.78 36.75
N THR A 377 -25.66 -4.17 38.02
CA THR A 377 -26.89 -3.91 38.79
C THR A 377 -27.15 -2.42 38.95
N TYR A 378 -26.12 -1.62 39.26
CA TYR A 378 -26.27 -0.16 39.33
C TYR A 378 -26.78 0.43 38.01
N VAL A 379 -26.19 0.02 36.88
CA VAL A 379 -26.60 0.50 35.56
C VAL A 379 -28.01 0.03 35.19
N GLN A 380 -28.36 -1.22 35.48
CA GLN A 380 -29.73 -1.72 35.25
C GLN A 380 -30.77 -0.95 36.06
N ASN A 381 -30.50 -0.69 37.34
CA ASN A 381 -31.41 0.09 38.18
C ASN A 381 -31.58 1.51 37.63
N TRP A 382 -30.50 2.12 37.14
CA TRP A 382 -30.59 3.41 36.47
C TRP A 382 -31.52 3.33 35.25
N PHE A 383 -31.42 2.30 34.40
CA PHE A 383 -32.33 2.14 33.26
C PHE A 383 -33.79 1.95 33.67
N VAL A 384 -34.05 1.16 34.71
CA VAL A 384 -35.40 0.99 35.27
C VAL A 384 -35.98 2.33 35.74
N GLU A 385 -35.21 3.12 36.48
CA GLU A 385 -35.60 4.45 36.96
C GLU A 385 -35.87 5.45 35.82
N HIS A 386 -35.25 5.24 34.65
CA HIS A 386 -35.34 6.12 33.49
C HIS A 386 -36.18 5.52 32.35
N GLY A 387 -36.98 4.48 32.61
CA GLY A 387 -37.94 3.93 31.65
C GLY A 387 -37.30 3.31 30.40
N VAL A 388 -36.13 2.69 30.53
CA VAL A 388 -35.53 1.85 29.48
C VAL A 388 -35.80 0.38 29.82
N ASP A 389 -36.41 -0.34 28.89
CA ASP A 389 -36.72 -1.75 29.03
C ASP A 389 -35.48 -2.60 28.73
N VAL A 390 -34.96 -3.31 29.73
CA VAL A 390 -33.75 -4.12 29.59
C VAL A 390 -34.14 -5.60 29.56
N SER A 391 -33.89 -6.24 28.43
CA SER A 391 -34.17 -7.66 28.20
C SER A 391 -32.86 -8.46 28.25
N ASN A 392 -32.53 -8.97 29.43
CA ASN A 392 -31.42 -9.92 29.62
C ASN A 392 -31.80 -11.31 29.10
N ASN A 393 -30.81 -12.19 28.94
CA ASN A 393 -31.01 -13.53 28.36
C ASN A 393 -31.76 -13.52 27.03
N SER A 394 -31.60 -12.45 26.26
CA SER A 394 -32.18 -12.29 24.93
C SER A 394 -31.42 -13.09 23.88
N ASN A 395 -32.14 -13.62 22.91
CA ASN A 395 -31.56 -14.26 21.74
C ASN A 395 -32.19 -13.67 20.48
N ILE A 396 -31.52 -12.72 19.85
CA ILE A 396 -32.02 -12.11 18.61
C ILE A 396 -31.73 -13.06 17.45
N THR A 397 -32.78 -13.69 16.93
CA THR A 397 -32.67 -14.74 15.91
C THR A 397 -32.85 -14.21 14.49
N LYS A 398 -33.51 -13.06 14.31
CA LYS A 398 -33.80 -12.44 13.01
C LYS A 398 -34.11 -10.95 13.14
N VAL A 399 -33.80 -10.18 12.10
CA VAL A 399 -34.26 -8.80 11.93
C VAL A 399 -34.98 -8.66 10.58
N GLU A 400 -36.11 -7.96 10.57
CA GLU A 400 -36.91 -7.66 9.39
C GLU A 400 -37.30 -6.17 9.38
N PRO A 401 -37.77 -5.62 8.25
CA PRO A 401 -38.36 -4.28 8.24
C PRO A 401 -39.47 -4.15 9.30
N GLY A 402 -39.25 -3.27 10.28
CA GLY A 402 -40.22 -2.98 11.34
C GLY A 402 -40.30 -4.02 12.47
N ALA A 403 -39.39 -5.00 12.54
CA ALA A 403 -39.41 -6.01 13.60
C ALA A 403 -38.03 -6.62 13.94
N ILE A 404 -37.88 -7.01 15.20
CA ILE A 404 -36.80 -7.92 15.66
C ILE A 404 -37.45 -9.18 16.23
N TYR A 405 -36.77 -10.31 16.13
CA TYR A 405 -37.23 -11.56 16.71
C TYR A 405 -36.34 -11.92 17.89
N ASN A 406 -36.92 -11.99 19.10
CA ASN A 406 -36.23 -12.42 20.32
C ASN A 406 -36.78 -13.78 20.73
N HIS A 407 -35.96 -14.83 20.78
CA HIS A 407 -36.42 -16.22 20.94
C HIS A 407 -37.52 -16.59 19.93
N ASP A 408 -37.36 -16.13 18.68
CA ASP A 408 -38.35 -16.25 17.60
C ASP A 408 -39.70 -15.54 17.85
N GLU A 409 -39.85 -14.81 18.95
CA GLU A 409 -41.01 -13.95 19.20
C GLU A 409 -40.83 -12.61 18.48
N ARG A 410 -41.81 -12.24 17.66
CA ARG A 410 -41.80 -11.00 16.89
C ARG A 410 -42.08 -9.79 17.79
N ILE A 411 -41.12 -8.88 17.83
CA ILE A 411 -41.20 -7.58 18.52
C ILE A 411 -41.25 -6.47 17.47
N ALA A 412 -42.32 -5.67 17.48
CA ALA A 412 -42.42 -4.48 16.61
C ALA A 412 -41.42 -3.40 17.05
N THR A 413 -40.75 -2.78 16.09
CA THR A 413 -39.74 -1.74 16.33
C THR A 413 -39.71 -0.76 15.16
N ASP A 414 -39.47 0.52 15.41
CA ASP A 414 -39.33 1.55 14.37
C ASP A 414 -37.88 1.71 13.92
N ALA A 415 -36.91 1.46 14.82
CA ALA A 415 -35.49 1.41 14.50
C ALA A 415 -34.77 0.32 15.30
N VAL A 416 -33.72 -0.27 14.71
CA VAL A 416 -32.85 -1.25 15.37
C VAL A 416 -31.40 -0.80 15.26
N ILE A 417 -30.66 -0.79 16.37
CA ILE A 417 -29.24 -0.46 16.40
C ILE A 417 -28.47 -1.68 16.87
N TRP A 418 -27.48 -2.08 16.09
CA TRP A 418 -26.63 -3.21 16.43
C TRP A 418 -25.37 -2.75 17.14
N THR A 419 -25.18 -3.22 18.37
CA THR A 419 -23.97 -3.01 19.18
C THR A 419 -23.44 -4.31 19.78
N ALA A 420 -23.93 -5.46 19.31
CA ALA A 420 -23.63 -6.79 19.85
C ALA A 420 -22.33 -7.40 19.30
N GLY A 421 -21.24 -6.63 19.33
CA GLY A 421 -19.91 -7.12 18.99
C GLY A 421 -19.37 -6.58 17.67
N VAL A 422 -18.04 -6.70 17.54
CA VAL A 422 -17.26 -6.13 16.43
C VAL A 422 -16.24 -7.15 15.92
N GLN A 423 -15.81 -6.94 14.68
CA GLN A 423 -14.78 -7.73 14.00
C GLN A 423 -13.93 -6.81 13.11
N PRO A 424 -12.66 -7.14 12.79
CA PRO A 424 -11.84 -6.34 11.87
C PRO A 424 -12.54 -6.17 10.51
N VAL A 425 -12.23 -5.09 9.79
CA VAL A 425 -12.80 -4.84 8.46
C VAL A 425 -12.44 -5.94 7.45
N ASP A 426 -13.24 -6.08 6.40
CA ASP A 426 -13.17 -7.20 5.45
C ASP A 426 -11.79 -7.35 4.81
N VAL A 427 -11.15 -6.25 4.41
CA VAL A 427 -9.80 -6.25 3.82
C VAL A 427 -8.77 -6.90 4.77
N VAL A 428 -8.90 -6.67 6.08
CA VAL A 428 -8.01 -7.28 7.09
C VAL A 428 -8.31 -8.76 7.27
N ARG A 429 -9.59 -9.14 7.26
CA ARG A 429 -9.99 -10.56 7.37
C ARG A 429 -9.60 -11.37 6.13
N ALA A 430 -9.50 -10.73 4.96
CA ALA A 430 -9.13 -11.33 3.69
C ALA A 430 -7.62 -11.60 3.51
N LEU A 431 -6.74 -10.98 4.30
CA LEU A 431 -5.28 -11.21 4.24
C LEU A 431 -4.94 -12.68 4.52
N ASP A 432 -4.05 -13.28 3.74
CA ASP A 432 -3.63 -14.68 3.96
C ASP A 432 -2.54 -14.80 5.03
N VAL A 433 -2.95 -14.55 6.28
CA VAL A 433 -2.09 -14.59 7.48
C VAL A 433 -2.85 -15.26 8.63
N GLU A 434 -2.13 -15.68 9.67
CA GLU A 434 -2.74 -16.27 10.87
C GLU A 434 -3.65 -15.26 11.59
N LYS A 435 -4.86 -15.71 11.98
CA LYS A 435 -5.86 -14.89 12.67
C LYS A 435 -6.47 -15.63 13.85
N ASP A 436 -6.92 -14.86 14.83
CA ASP A 436 -7.72 -15.37 15.94
C ASP A 436 -9.16 -15.73 15.50
N ARG A 437 -9.95 -16.28 16.41
CA ARG A 437 -11.36 -16.67 16.16
C ARG A 437 -12.28 -15.49 15.80
N SER A 438 -11.85 -14.25 16.07
CA SER A 438 -12.59 -13.02 15.75
C SER A 438 -12.09 -12.37 14.46
N GLY A 439 -11.15 -13.00 13.75
CA GLY A 439 -10.56 -12.49 12.50
C GLY A 439 -9.47 -11.43 12.70
N ARG A 440 -8.93 -11.25 13.92
CA ARG A 440 -7.81 -10.34 14.20
C ARG A 440 -6.49 -11.00 13.88
N ILE A 441 -5.54 -10.25 13.34
CA ILE A 441 -4.25 -10.78 12.91
C ILE A 441 -3.40 -11.15 14.14
N VAL A 442 -2.84 -12.36 14.14
CA VAL A 442 -1.85 -12.81 15.13
C VAL A 442 -0.50 -12.15 14.82
N LEU A 443 0.13 -11.56 15.84
CA LEU A 443 1.34 -10.76 15.70
C LEU A 443 2.51 -11.38 16.45
N THR A 444 3.72 -10.98 16.05
CA THR A 444 4.92 -11.18 16.87
C THR A 444 4.86 -10.34 18.15
N PRO A 445 5.69 -10.63 19.17
CA PRO A 445 5.79 -9.79 20.37
C PRO A 445 6.11 -8.32 20.08
N GLN A 446 6.65 -8.01 18.90
CA GLN A 446 7.02 -6.67 18.43
C GLN A 446 5.94 -6.00 17.55
N HIS A 447 4.73 -6.59 17.46
CA HIS A 447 3.54 -6.06 16.76
C HIS A 447 3.57 -6.07 15.23
N PHE A 448 4.50 -6.78 14.61
CA PHE A 448 4.46 -7.03 13.16
C PHE A 448 3.90 -8.40 12.83
N ILE A 449 3.46 -8.59 11.59
CA ILE A 449 2.96 -9.87 11.09
C ILE A 449 4.14 -10.85 10.97
N PRO A 450 4.02 -12.12 11.41
CA PRO A 450 5.04 -13.14 11.18
C PRO A 450 5.50 -13.15 9.71
N ASP A 451 6.80 -13.31 9.49
CA ASP A 451 7.45 -13.27 8.16
C ASP A 451 7.38 -11.92 7.40
N HIS A 452 6.74 -10.89 7.97
CA HIS A 452 6.64 -9.54 7.41
C HIS A 452 7.07 -8.47 8.45
N PRO A 453 8.38 -8.33 8.75
CA PRO A 453 8.89 -7.43 9.80
C PRO A 453 8.67 -5.94 9.54
N ASP A 454 8.25 -5.58 8.33
CA ASP A 454 7.95 -4.21 7.91
C ASP A 454 6.44 -3.88 7.94
N VAL A 455 5.59 -4.83 8.34
CA VAL A 455 4.13 -4.68 8.36
C VAL A 455 3.60 -4.83 9.78
N PHE A 456 3.17 -3.71 10.36
CA PHE A 456 2.60 -3.63 11.70
C PHE A 456 1.07 -3.59 11.66
N VAL A 457 0.44 -4.05 12.72
CA VAL A 457 -1.02 -3.99 12.88
C VAL A 457 -1.36 -3.35 14.22
N VAL A 458 -2.30 -2.41 14.24
CA VAL A 458 -2.65 -1.64 15.43
C VAL A 458 -4.15 -1.61 15.70
N GLY A 459 -4.52 -1.60 16.99
CA GLY A 459 -5.89 -1.44 17.45
C GLY A 459 -6.76 -2.67 17.19
N ASP A 460 -8.00 -2.46 16.77
CA ASP A 460 -9.02 -3.52 16.70
C ASP A 460 -8.70 -4.62 15.67
N CYS A 461 -7.74 -4.39 14.77
CA CYS A 461 -7.23 -5.37 13.81
C CYS A 461 -6.25 -6.38 14.43
N ALA A 462 -5.66 -6.07 15.58
CA ALA A 462 -4.60 -6.86 16.20
C ALA A 462 -5.13 -7.84 17.26
N SER A 463 -4.65 -9.09 17.22
CA SER A 463 -4.95 -10.10 18.24
C SER A 463 -4.08 -9.85 19.48
N LEU A 464 -4.65 -9.11 20.44
CA LEU A 464 -4.01 -8.82 21.74
C LEU A 464 -4.81 -9.46 22.89
N PRO A 465 -4.16 -9.77 24.03
CA PRO A 465 -4.80 -10.35 25.21
C PRO A 465 -5.60 -9.31 26.02
N HIS A 466 -6.29 -8.41 25.33
CA HIS A 466 -7.06 -7.30 25.87
C HIS A 466 -8.32 -7.08 25.04
N ALA A 467 -9.39 -6.60 25.67
CA ALA A 467 -10.55 -6.15 24.93
C ALA A 467 -10.17 -4.93 24.06
N PRO A 468 -10.66 -4.84 22.80
CA PRO A 468 -10.40 -3.70 21.94
C PRO A 468 -10.85 -2.39 22.58
N SER A 469 -10.00 -1.37 22.51
CA SER A 469 -10.29 -0.04 23.04
C SER A 469 -9.34 1.00 22.44
N ALA A 470 -9.78 2.26 22.45
CA ALA A 470 -8.95 3.42 22.08
C ALA A 470 -7.60 3.41 22.83
N GLN A 471 -7.64 3.25 24.16
CA GLN A 471 -6.45 3.25 25.00
C GLN A 471 -5.48 2.12 24.68
N LEU A 472 -6.00 0.93 24.32
CA LEU A 472 -5.16 -0.19 23.88
C LEU A 472 -4.46 0.16 22.55
N ALA A 473 -5.20 0.70 21.58
CA ALA A 473 -4.65 1.09 20.28
C ALA A 473 -3.55 2.15 20.42
N GLU A 474 -3.74 3.14 21.30
CA GLU A 474 -2.71 4.14 21.58
C GLU A 474 -1.48 3.54 22.26
N SER A 475 -1.68 2.71 23.28
CA SER A 475 -0.58 2.07 23.99
C SER A 475 0.23 1.13 23.09
N GLN A 476 -0.46 0.44 22.18
CA GLN A 476 0.19 -0.40 21.17
C GLN A 476 0.96 0.46 20.15
N ALA A 477 0.40 1.59 19.71
CA ALA A 477 1.09 2.52 18.81
C ALA A 477 2.43 3.02 19.40
N GLU A 478 2.48 3.36 20.69
CA GLU A 478 3.74 3.74 21.38
C GLU A 478 4.81 2.64 21.28
N GLN A 479 4.38 1.39 21.39
CA GLN A 479 5.27 0.24 21.26
C GLN A 479 5.73 0.05 19.82
N ILE A 480 4.84 0.19 18.84
CA ILE A 480 5.19 0.16 17.42
C ILE A 480 6.21 1.27 17.09
N VAL A 481 6.04 2.49 17.61
CA VAL A 481 7.04 3.57 17.45
C VAL A 481 8.40 3.15 17.99
N THR A 482 8.44 2.49 19.15
CA THR A 482 9.69 1.99 19.74
C THR A 482 10.38 1.01 18.79
N ILE A 483 9.63 0.07 18.21
CA ILE A 483 10.17 -0.90 17.25
C ILE A 483 10.64 -0.22 15.95
N LEU A 484 9.86 0.70 15.40
CA LEU A 484 10.24 1.47 14.21
C LEU A 484 11.56 2.22 14.43
N LYS A 485 11.74 2.83 15.60
CA LYS A 485 12.99 3.52 15.96
C LYS A 485 14.18 2.59 16.01
N HIS A 486 14.05 1.39 16.58
CA HIS A 486 15.12 0.39 16.56
C HIS A 486 15.45 -0.05 15.13
N GLN A 487 14.42 -0.32 14.31
CA GLN A 487 14.62 -0.71 12.91
C GLN A 487 15.34 0.39 12.11
N TRP A 488 14.96 1.66 12.26
CA TRP A 488 15.62 2.77 11.55
C TRP A 488 17.07 2.99 12.00
N LYS A 489 17.40 2.70 13.26
CA LYS A 489 18.77 2.78 13.77
C LYS A 489 19.61 1.53 13.47
N GLY A 490 19.01 0.46 12.95
CA GLY A 490 19.69 -0.83 12.76
C GLY A 490 20.05 -1.51 14.09
N GLU A 491 19.30 -1.23 15.15
CA GLU A 491 19.49 -1.82 16.47
C GLU A 491 18.75 -3.16 16.59
N ALA A 492 19.23 -4.04 17.46
CA ALA A 492 18.53 -5.29 17.77
C ALA A 492 17.14 -5.00 18.35
N LEU A 493 16.13 -5.73 17.88
CA LEU A 493 14.76 -5.57 18.39
C LEU A 493 14.66 -6.13 19.81
N PRO A 494 13.94 -5.45 20.72
CA PRO A 494 13.74 -5.98 22.06
C PRO A 494 12.94 -7.29 21.99
N GLU A 495 13.42 -8.33 22.69
CA GLU A 495 12.73 -9.63 22.76
C GLU A 495 11.36 -9.51 23.44
N THR A 496 11.24 -8.59 24.40
CA THR A 496 9.98 -8.31 25.12
C THR A 496 9.74 -6.82 25.21
N LEU A 497 8.47 -6.43 25.11
CA LEU A 497 8.03 -5.05 25.32
C LEU A 497 7.37 -4.89 26.69
N PRO A 498 7.37 -3.67 27.26
CA PRO A 498 6.67 -3.41 28.52
C PRO A 498 5.20 -3.83 28.45
N ARG A 499 4.66 -4.43 29.50
CA ARG A 499 3.24 -4.81 29.52
C ARG A 499 2.36 -3.55 29.39
N ILE A 500 1.39 -3.59 28.48
CA ILE A 500 0.38 -2.53 28.36
C ILE A 500 -0.48 -2.49 29.62
N LYS A 501 -0.50 -1.35 30.30
CA LYS A 501 -1.31 -1.10 31.51
C LYS A 501 -2.46 -0.17 31.16
N LEU A 502 -3.67 -0.74 31.07
CA LEU A 502 -4.89 0.04 30.89
C LEU A 502 -5.27 0.75 32.20
N LYS A 503 -5.60 2.04 32.12
CA LYS A 503 -5.84 2.92 33.29
C LYS A 503 -7.24 2.73 33.89
N GLY A 504 -8.14 2.09 33.16
CA GLY A 504 -9.53 1.90 33.55
C GLY A 504 -10.48 2.12 32.39
N VAL A 505 -11.77 1.94 32.66
CA VAL A 505 -12.86 2.15 31.70
C VAL A 505 -13.91 3.03 32.36
N LEU A 506 -14.42 4.03 31.63
CA LEU A 506 -15.46 4.93 32.10
C LEU A 506 -16.61 4.92 31.10
N GLY A 507 -17.82 4.76 31.63
CA GLY A 507 -19.07 4.82 30.89
C GLY A 507 -19.94 6.01 31.32
N SER A 508 -20.75 6.54 30.40
CA SER A 508 -21.76 7.55 30.70
C SER A 508 -23.14 6.93 30.90
N LEU A 509 -23.93 7.55 31.78
CA LEU A 509 -25.37 7.37 31.92
C LEU A 509 -26.00 8.75 31.81
N GLY A 510 -26.10 9.20 30.56
CA GLY A 510 -26.46 10.57 30.22
C GLY A 510 -25.49 11.63 30.77
N LYS A 511 -25.99 12.85 30.98
CA LYS A 511 -25.21 14.04 31.34
C LYS A 511 -24.71 14.05 32.79
N LYS A 512 -25.42 13.39 33.71
CA LYS A 512 -25.18 13.55 35.17
C LYS A 512 -24.55 12.33 35.84
N HIS A 513 -24.76 11.14 35.32
CA HIS A 513 -24.30 9.90 35.95
C HIS A 513 -23.33 9.16 35.03
N GLY A 514 -22.55 8.28 35.62
CA GLY A 514 -21.62 7.43 34.91
C GLY A 514 -21.25 6.24 35.76
N PHE A 515 -20.49 5.35 35.15
CA PHE A 515 -19.97 4.15 35.78
C PHE A 515 -18.55 3.91 35.30
N GLY A 516 -17.83 2.98 35.91
CA GLY A 516 -16.53 2.61 35.41
C GLY A 516 -15.72 1.79 36.40
N MET A 517 -14.50 1.48 35.97
CA MET A 517 -13.48 0.78 36.73
C MET A 517 -12.20 1.62 36.69
N MET A 518 -11.61 1.88 37.85
CA MET A 518 -10.26 2.45 37.96
C MET A 518 -9.38 1.44 38.68
N GLY A 519 -8.54 0.72 37.92
CA GLY A 519 -7.99 -0.55 38.37
C GLY A 519 -9.11 -1.54 38.68
N GLU A 520 -9.11 -2.12 39.88
CA GLU A 520 -10.13 -3.06 40.34
C GLU A 520 -11.30 -2.39 41.08
N ARG A 521 -11.27 -1.06 41.24
CA ARG A 521 -12.29 -0.34 42.02
C ARG A 521 -13.43 0.13 41.12
N PRO A 522 -14.69 -0.28 41.39
CA PRO A 522 -15.85 0.25 40.67
C PRO A 522 -16.15 1.69 41.10
N LEU A 523 -16.50 2.53 40.13
CA LEU A 523 -16.93 3.91 40.31
C LEU A 523 -18.35 4.08 39.75
N THR A 524 -19.21 4.79 40.48
CA THR A 524 -20.61 5.05 40.08
C THR A 524 -21.01 6.49 40.39
N GLY A 525 -22.03 6.99 39.72
CA GLY A 525 -22.61 8.32 39.98
C GLY A 525 -21.89 9.45 39.25
N ARG A 526 -21.80 10.63 39.87
CA ARG A 526 -21.30 11.86 39.20
C ARG A 526 -19.79 11.86 38.95
N VAL A 527 -19.02 11.23 39.83
CA VAL A 527 -17.54 11.21 39.75
C VAL A 527 -17.04 10.58 38.44
N PRO A 528 -17.41 9.34 38.07
CA PRO A 528 -16.96 8.75 36.80
C PRO A 528 -17.41 9.56 35.57
N ARG A 529 -18.58 10.24 35.64
CA ARG A 529 -19.06 11.10 34.56
C ARG A 529 -18.18 12.34 34.35
N ILE A 530 -17.73 12.97 35.42
CA ILE A 530 -16.80 14.11 35.38
C ILE A 530 -15.44 13.65 34.85
N LEU A 531 -14.91 12.53 35.36
CA LEU A 531 -13.65 11.96 34.89
C LEU A 531 -13.68 11.66 33.39
N LYS A 532 -14.77 11.08 32.89
CA LYS A 532 -14.93 10.78 31.47
C LYS A 532 -14.87 12.05 30.62
N SER A 533 -15.63 13.09 31.00
CA SER A 533 -15.56 14.39 30.33
C SER A 533 -14.15 14.98 30.35
N GLY A 534 -13.43 14.87 31.47
CA GLY A 534 -12.04 15.32 31.57
C GLY A 534 -11.11 14.58 30.61
N VAL A 535 -11.25 13.24 30.50
CA VAL A 535 -10.45 12.41 29.58
C VAL A 535 -10.73 12.79 28.12
N LEU A 536 -12.00 12.95 27.74
CA LEU A 536 -12.39 13.33 26.38
C LEU A 536 -11.90 14.74 26.01
N TRP A 537 -12.02 15.69 26.94
CA TRP A 537 -11.50 17.04 26.76
C TRP A 537 -9.97 17.04 26.61
N MET A 538 -9.26 16.33 27.48
CA MET A 538 -7.81 16.22 27.41
C MET A 538 -7.37 15.58 26.09
N TYR A 539 -8.06 14.53 25.64
CA TYR A 539 -7.79 13.93 24.33
C TYR A 539 -7.95 14.98 23.23
N LYS A 540 -9.13 15.59 23.09
CA LYS A 540 -9.43 16.51 22.00
C LYS A 540 -8.49 17.73 21.90
N TYR A 541 -8.04 18.27 23.03
CA TYR A 541 -7.28 19.53 23.04
C TYR A 541 -5.78 19.37 23.30
N HIS A 542 -5.32 18.22 23.80
CA HIS A 542 -3.92 18.05 24.23
C HIS A 542 -3.27 16.73 23.78
N SER A 543 -4.04 15.72 23.39
CA SER A 543 -3.48 14.37 23.15
C SER A 543 -3.99 13.67 21.90
N GLY A 544 -4.91 14.28 21.16
CA GLY A 544 -5.63 13.78 19.99
C GLY A 544 -5.22 14.52 18.73
#